data_AF-A0A4P6FXS3-F1
#
_entry.id   AF-A0A4P6FXS3-F1
#
_cell.length_a   1.000
_cell.length_b   1.000
_cell.length_c   1.000
_cell.angle_alpha   90.00
_cell.angle_beta   90.00
_cell.angle_gamma   90.00
#
_symmetry.space_group_name_H-M   'P 1'
#
loop_
_entity.id
_entity.type
_entity.pdbx_description
1 polymer ?
#
loop_
_entity_poly.entity_id
_entity_poly.type
_entity_poly.pdbx_seq_one_letter_code
_entity_poly.pdbx_strand_id
1 'polypeptide(L)'
;MLCLAALLGTGCAGSSGRPAVAVQGDIVPVHDPAIIRVGRTYHLFATGQQSQKTGLLPWRTSDDLVHWRYRGPAFTSLPGWASAMVSGTRGLWAPDVERSPRRSTPLKHRSG
;
A
#
# COMPACT_ATOMS: atom_id res chain seq x y z
N MET A 1 -39.15 -36.38 -44.53
CA MET A 1 -38.77 -34.99 -44.85
C MET A 1 -38.51 -34.25 -43.56
N LEU A 2 -37.28 -33.77 -43.40
CA LEU A 2 -36.83 -32.86 -42.34
C LEU A 2 -37.67 -31.56 -42.33
N CYS A 3 -37.88 -30.98 -41.14
CA CYS A 3 -37.48 -29.57 -40.96
C CYS A 3 -37.16 -29.29 -39.48
N LEU A 4 -35.97 -28.73 -39.32
CA LEU A 4 -35.17 -28.46 -38.14
C LEU A 4 -35.73 -27.27 -37.35
N ALA A 5 -35.93 -27.42 -36.04
CA ALA A 5 -36.17 -26.28 -35.16
C ALA A 5 -34.82 -25.67 -34.76
N ALA A 6 -34.49 -24.50 -35.32
CA ALA A 6 -33.30 -23.75 -34.94
C ALA A 6 -33.60 -22.89 -33.70
N LEU A 7 -33.18 -23.36 -32.53
CA LEU A 7 -33.11 -22.54 -31.32
C LEU A 7 -31.82 -21.70 -31.40
N LEU A 8 -31.96 -20.44 -31.78
CA LEU A 8 -30.91 -19.43 -31.62
C LEU A 8 -30.80 -19.10 -30.12
N GLY A 9 -30.01 -19.88 -29.41
CA GLY A 9 -29.55 -19.53 -28.07
C GLY A 9 -28.54 -18.40 -28.15
N THR A 10 -28.99 -17.16 -28.00
CA THR A 10 -28.12 -16.01 -27.76
C THR A 10 -27.50 -16.17 -26.37
N GLY A 11 -26.37 -16.84 -26.29
CA GLY A 11 -25.57 -16.90 -25.08
C GLY A 11 -24.95 -15.53 -24.81
N CYS A 12 -25.44 -14.82 -23.80
CA CYS A 12 -24.70 -13.72 -23.21
C CYS A 12 -23.37 -14.29 -22.70
N ALA A 13 -22.26 -13.92 -23.34
CA ALA A 13 -20.94 -14.21 -22.82
C ALA A 13 -20.78 -13.47 -21.48
N GLY A 14 -21.07 -14.15 -20.37
CA GLY A 14 -20.79 -13.64 -19.04
C GLY A 14 -19.29 -13.45 -18.90
N SER A 15 -18.84 -12.24 -18.58
CA SER A 15 -17.45 -12.01 -18.22
C SER A 15 -17.13 -12.84 -16.98
N SER A 16 -16.35 -13.90 -17.13
CA SER A 16 -15.75 -14.62 -16.00
C SER A 16 -14.67 -13.73 -15.39
N GLY A 17 -15.10 -12.74 -14.59
CA GLY A 17 -14.19 -11.97 -13.76
C GLY A 17 -13.37 -12.93 -12.91
N ARG A 18 -12.05 -12.70 -12.84
CA ARG A 18 -11.18 -13.46 -11.93
C ARG A 18 -11.81 -13.41 -10.53
N PRO A 19 -11.93 -14.55 -9.83
CA PRO A 19 -12.40 -14.55 -8.45
C PRO A 19 -11.55 -13.56 -7.64
N ALA A 20 -12.20 -12.61 -6.99
CA ALA A 20 -11.51 -11.72 -6.07
C ALA A 20 -10.93 -12.58 -4.93
N VAL A 21 -9.61 -12.58 -4.79
CA VAL A 21 -8.97 -13.25 -3.65
C VAL A 21 -9.15 -12.33 -2.44
N ALA A 22 -9.84 -12.83 -1.41
CA ALA A 22 -9.92 -12.11 -0.15
C ALA A 22 -8.51 -11.94 0.43
N VAL A 23 -8.18 -10.75 0.91
CA VAL A 23 -6.96 -10.49 1.66
C VAL A 23 -7.16 -10.90 3.13
N GLN A 24 -6.10 -11.32 3.82
CA GLN A 24 -6.15 -11.79 5.21
C GLN A 24 -4.98 -11.22 6.05
N GLY A 25 -5.10 -11.37 7.37
CA GLY A 25 -4.09 -10.97 8.34
C GLY A 25 -4.33 -9.55 8.85
N ASP A 26 -3.28 -8.76 8.97
CA ASP A 26 -3.32 -7.41 9.54
C ASP A 26 -3.86 -6.38 8.53
N ILE A 27 -5.09 -6.58 8.05
CA ILE A 27 -5.69 -5.79 6.94
C ILE A 27 -6.50 -4.58 7.40
N VAL A 28 -6.65 -4.36 8.71
CA VAL A 28 -7.42 -3.23 9.29
C VAL A 28 -6.66 -2.61 10.48
N PRO A 29 -6.64 -1.27 10.64
CA PRO A 29 -7.04 -0.26 9.66
C PRO A 29 -5.95 -0.01 8.61
N VAL A 30 -6.37 0.29 7.38
CA VAL A 30 -5.48 0.69 6.27
C VAL A 30 -6.14 1.87 5.57
N HIS A 31 -5.71 3.08 5.90
CA HIS A 31 -6.17 4.32 5.27
C HIS A 31 -5.10 4.84 4.33
N ASP A 32 -5.49 5.30 3.14
CA ASP A 32 -4.60 5.90 2.15
C ASP A 32 -3.35 5.03 1.87
N PRO A 33 -3.52 3.78 1.39
CA PRO A 33 -2.39 2.86 1.26
C PRO A 33 -1.43 3.26 0.14
N ALA A 34 -0.12 3.15 0.40
CA ALA A 34 0.92 3.11 -0.61
C ALA A 34 1.73 1.83 -0.50
N ILE A 35 2.00 1.19 -1.65
CA ILE A 35 2.66 -0.12 -1.71
C ILE A 35 3.86 -0.06 -2.65
N ILE A 36 4.97 -0.63 -2.21
CA ILE A 36 6.15 -0.89 -3.05
C ILE A 36 6.58 -2.35 -2.93
N ARG A 37 7.12 -2.92 -4.01
CA ARG A 37 7.76 -4.24 -3.99
C ARG A 37 9.28 -4.10 -3.94
N VAL A 38 9.92 -4.77 -2.99
CA VAL A 38 11.38 -4.87 -2.88
C VAL A 38 11.76 -6.35 -2.88
N GLY A 39 12.41 -6.79 -3.97
CA GLY A 39 12.67 -8.22 -4.19
C GLY A 39 11.36 -9.02 -4.29
N ARG A 40 11.14 -9.93 -3.35
CA ARG A 40 9.92 -10.77 -3.27
C ARG A 40 8.84 -10.21 -2.35
N THR A 41 9.15 -9.19 -1.55
CA THR A 41 8.26 -8.70 -0.50
C THR A 41 7.59 -7.41 -0.94
N TYR A 42 6.28 -7.34 -0.71
CA TYR A 42 5.47 -6.13 -0.80
C TYR A 42 5.48 -5.44 0.56
N HIS A 43 5.68 -4.13 0.55
CA HIS A 43 5.68 -3.25 1.71
C HIS A 43 4.52 -2.28 1.54
N LEU A 44 3.60 -2.26 2.51
CA LEU A 44 2.45 -1.36 2.54
C LEU A 44 2.62 -0.37 3.69
N PHE A 45 2.41 0.89 3.39
CA PHE A 45 2.33 1.99 4.35
C PHE A 45 0.93 2.61 4.27
N ALA A 46 0.45 3.14 5.39
CA ALA A 46 -0.87 3.74 5.50
C ALA A 46 -0.81 5.02 6.33
N THR A 47 -1.85 5.84 6.30
CA THR A 47 -2.03 6.95 7.25
C THR A 47 -2.00 6.43 8.69
N GLY A 48 -1.36 7.18 9.59
CA GLY A 48 -1.38 6.88 11.03
C GLY A 48 -0.96 8.02 11.93
N GLN A 49 -1.42 7.98 13.17
CA GLN A 49 -1.20 8.98 14.22
C GLN A 49 -0.45 8.39 15.41
N GLN A 50 0.26 9.24 16.16
CA GLN A 50 1.07 8.83 17.30
C GLN A 50 0.25 8.19 18.42
N SER A 51 -1.00 8.62 18.62
CA SER A 51 -1.91 8.06 19.63
C SER A 51 -2.55 6.73 19.21
N GLN A 52 -2.45 6.34 17.94
CA GLN A 52 -3.02 5.09 17.46
C GLN A 52 -2.10 3.91 17.79
N LYS A 53 -2.69 2.74 18.09
CA LYS A 53 -1.93 1.50 18.36
C LYS A 53 -0.97 1.13 17.21
N THR A 54 -1.33 1.46 15.98
CA THR A 54 -0.53 1.21 14.78
C THR A 54 0.55 2.27 14.53
N GLY A 55 0.50 3.39 15.25
CA GLY A 55 1.51 4.45 15.21
C GLY A 55 1.58 5.24 13.90
N LEU A 56 2.71 5.91 13.69
CA LEU A 56 2.97 6.79 12.54
C LEU A 56 3.40 5.97 11.32
N LEU A 57 2.66 6.12 10.21
CA LEU A 57 2.82 5.35 8.98
C LEU A 57 2.94 3.83 9.24
N PRO A 58 1.85 3.15 9.66
CA PRO A 58 1.86 1.73 9.96
C PRO A 58 2.40 0.92 8.78
N TRP A 59 3.46 0.15 9.01
CA TRP A 59 4.13 -0.65 8.00
C TRP A 59 3.67 -2.11 8.06
N ARG A 60 3.30 -2.66 6.90
CA ARG A 60 2.93 -4.06 6.71
C ARG A 60 3.72 -4.68 5.58
N THR A 61 3.84 -6.00 5.62
CA THR A 61 4.49 -6.77 4.56
C THR A 61 3.65 -7.97 4.15
N SER A 62 3.76 -8.34 2.88
CA SER A 62 3.24 -9.57 2.31
C SER A 62 4.20 -10.09 1.26
N ASP A 63 4.27 -11.41 1.06
CA ASP A 63 5.05 -12.02 -0.03
C ASP A 63 4.16 -12.50 -1.20
N ASP A 64 2.83 -12.41 -1.03
CA ASP A 64 1.82 -12.97 -1.95
C ASP A 64 0.63 -12.04 -2.24
N LEU A 65 0.63 -10.80 -1.71
CA LEU A 65 -0.48 -9.82 -1.74
C LEU A 65 -1.75 -10.24 -1.00
N VAL A 66 -1.76 -11.42 -0.38
CA VAL A 66 -2.94 -12.04 0.22
C VAL A 66 -2.80 -12.03 1.74
N HIS A 67 -1.69 -12.51 2.28
CA HIS A 67 -1.42 -12.56 3.71
C HIS A 67 -0.55 -11.38 4.14
N TRP A 68 -1.11 -10.50 4.97
CA TRP A 68 -0.44 -9.28 5.45
C TRP A 68 -0.04 -9.38 6.92
N ARG A 69 1.18 -8.95 7.23
CA ARG A 69 1.73 -8.90 8.59
C ARG A 69 2.16 -7.47 8.93
N TYR A 70 1.70 -6.95 10.06
CA TYR A 70 2.13 -5.69 10.65
C TYR A 70 3.56 -5.81 11.18
N ARG A 71 4.39 -4.80 10.90
CA ARG A 71 5.82 -4.77 11.25
C ARG A 71 6.18 -3.64 12.22
N GLY A 72 5.22 -2.83 12.62
CA GLY A 72 5.45 -1.63 13.41
C GLY A 72 5.17 -0.34 12.64
N PRO A 73 5.30 0.82 13.28
CA PRO A 73 5.26 2.10 12.58
C PRO A 73 6.57 2.35 11.81
N ALA A 74 6.51 2.97 10.64
CA ALA A 74 7.71 3.36 9.90
C ALA A 74 8.50 4.47 10.61
N PHE A 75 7.81 5.28 11.43
CA PHE A 75 8.41 6.31 12.28
C PHE A 75 8.04 6.07 13.75
N THR A 76 9.03 6.09 14.63
CA THR A 76 8.80 5.94 16.09
C THR A 76 8.37 7.26 16.75
N SER A 77 8.63 8.41 16.12
CA SER A 77 8.20 9.73 16.56
C SER A 77 7.97 10.65 15.35
N LEU A 78 7.22 11.74 15.56
CA LEU A 78 7.14 12.79 14.55
C LEU A 78 8.53 13.41 14.33
N PRO A 79 8.92 13.71 13.08
CA PRO A 79 10.11 14.51 12.82
C PRO A 79 9.98 15.88 13.51
N GLY A 80 11.06 16.35 14.15
CA GLY A 80 11.00 17.58 14.98
C GLY A 80 10.54 18.83 14.21
N TRP A 81 10.84 18.92 12.92
CA TRP A 81 10.39 20.02 12.07
C TRP A 81 8.86 20.05 11.89
N ALA A 82 8.18 18.90 11.95
CA ALA A 82 6.75 18.82 11.67
C ALA A 82 5.95 19.60 12.70
N SER A 83 6.22 19.36 13.99
CA SER A 83 5.58 20.08 15.09
C SER A 83 6.02 21.54 15.19
N ALA A 84 7.23 21.88 14.70
CA ALA A 84 7.73 23.25 14.68
C ALA A 84 7.05 24.10 13.59
N MET A 85 6.78 23.52 12.42
CA MET A 85 6.15 24.21 11.29
C MET A 85 4.62 24.20 11.37
N VAL A 86 4.04 23.10 11.86
CA VAL A 86 2.59 22.92 11.96
C VAL A 86 2.26 22.57 13.41
N SER A 87 1.85 23.58 14.17
CA SER A 87 1.44 23.37 15.55
C SER A 87 0.26 22.39 15.61
N GLY A 88 0.31 21.45 16.55
CA GLY A 88 -0.73 20.44 16.74
C GLY A 88 -0.64 19.23 15.80
N THR A 89 0.46 19.05 15.03
CA THR A 89 0.69 17.80 14.29
C THR A 89 0.67 16.59 15.22
N ARG A 90 -0.12 15.58 14.86
CA ARG A 90 -0.30 14.32 15.62
C ARG A 90 -0.06 13.07 14.79
N GLY A 91 0.13 13.21 13.48
CA GLY A 91 0.19 12.09 12.56
C GLY A 91 0.82 12.44 11.22
N LEU A 92 1.01 11.40 10.42
CA LEU A 92 1.48 11.47 9.04
C LEU A 92 0.38 10.87 8.16
N TRP A 93 0.04 11.58 7.08
CA TRP A 93 -1.13 11.32 6.26
C TRP A 93 -0.75 11.04 4.81
N ALA A 94 -1.51 10.14 4.17
CA ALA A 94 -1.46 9.81 2.75
C ALA A 94 -0.02 9.59 2.23
N PRO A 95 0.66 8.53 2.69
CA PRO A 95 2.01 8.25 2.22
C PRO A 95 2.04 7.96 0.72
N ASP A 96 3.21 8.19 0.13
CA ASP A 96 3.63 7.56 -1.11
C ASP A 96 5.06 7.01 -0.90
N VAL A 97 5.45 6.00 -1.69
CA VAL A 97 6.74 5.33 -1.53
C VAL A 97 7.36 4.94 -2.87
N GLU A 98 8.59 5.40 -3.08
CA GLU A 98 9.40 5.03 -4.25
C GLU A 98 10.79 4.54 -3.84
N ARG A 99 11.44 3.80 -4.74
CA ARG A 99 12.83 3.37 -4.58
C ARG A 99 13.73 4.22 -5.46
N SER A 100 14.54 5.07 -4.84
CA SER A 100 15.60 5.80 -5.55
C SER A 100 16.86 4.93 -5.72
N PRO A 101 17.52 4.92 -6.90
CA PRO A 101 18.84 4.33 -7.05
C PRO A 101 19.86 4.97 -6.10
N ARG A 102 20.88 4.23 -5.66
CA ARG A 102 22.00 4.85 -4.95
C ARG A 102 22.72 5.80 -5.92
N ARG A 103 22.79 7.08 -5.58
CA ARG A 103 23.64 8.04 -6.30
C ARG A 103 25.11 7.68 -6.03
N SER A 104 25.88 7.50 -7.10
CA SER A 104 27.31 7.23 -7.05
C SER A 104 28.18 8.49 -6.94
N THR A 105 27.58 9.68 -7.03
CA THR A 105 28.32 10.96 -7.00
C THR A 105 28.50 11.43 -5.54
N PRO A 106 29.74 11.66 -5.07
CA PRO A 106 29.97 12.26 -3.76
C PRO A 106 29.31 13.64 -3.67
N LEU A 107 28.63 13.95 -2.56
CA LEU A 107 28.21 15.32 -2.29
C LEU A 107 29.47 16.19 -2.22
N LYS A 108 29.67 17.09 -3.18
CA LYS A 108 30.59 18.21 -2.97
C LYS A 108 30.02 19.05 -1.83
N HIS A 109 30.67 19.01 -0.68
CA HIS A 109 30.46 19.96 0.40
C HIS A 109 30.61 21.36 -0.21
N ARG A 110 29.50 22.11 -0.31
CA ARG A 110 29.57 23.56 -0.52
C ARG A 110 29.89 24.17 0.83
N SER A 111 31.19 24.27 1.12
CA SER A 111 31.69 25.20 2.12
C SER A 111 31.63 26.60 1.50
N GLY A 112 30.78 27.44 2.02
CA GLY A 112 30.76 28.89 1.82
C GLY A 112 30.74 29.54 3.19
#